data_AF-A0A0Q7VE66-F1
#
_entry.id   AF-A0A0Q7VE66-F1
#
_cell.length_a   1.000
_cell.length_b   1.000
_cell.length_c   1.000
_cell.angle_alpha   90.00
_cell.angle_beta   90.00
_cell.angle_gamma   90.00
#
_symmetry.space_group_name_H-M   'P 1'
#
loop_
_entity.id
_entity.type
_entity.pdbx_description
1 polymer ?
#
loop_
_entity_poly.entity_id
_entity_poly.type
_entity_poly.pdbx_seq_one_letter_code
_entity_poly.pdbx_strand_id
1 'polypeptide(L)'
;MRLALASLFALGAVSTAVAQEQTAPTAPTAPAPAAAPAPAADPAAQTPATPADTMTATPAVAAPPAGQAPDYVAPTRGPPTTDPVSLQLLGVLDKVCKPAVVGGDMPSLAKAAGMKKKKEQWVMDIGKPYLIAVDNPGSNKNVCTVTIQYAQGDAQAQALANALHDWATWENKPQLRLIRNDLTVSDVKRLTVSWDDAWADGHAGLVYMRLKKLDDSSIGKNYEQAQILYSTTSR
;
A
#
# COMPACT_ATOMS: atom_id res chain seq x y z
N MET A 1 18.46 -47.65 -34.65
CA MET A 1 19.91 -47.86 -34.50
C MET A 1 20.44 -46.74 -33.63
N ARG A 2 20.88 -47.00 -32.38
CA ARG A 2 22.31 -47.18 -31.98
C ARG A 2 23.16 -45.97 -32.42
N LEU A 3 23.92 -45.22 -31.61
CA LEU A 3 24.58 -45.37 -30.30
C LEU A 3 24.97 -43.93 -29.86
N ALA A 4 24.73 -43.52 -28.60
CA ALA A 4 25.74 -43.29 -27.54
C ALA A 4 26.97 -42.43 -27.92
N LEU A 5 27.23 -41.36 -27.16
CA LEU A 5 28.56 -41.06 -26.60
C LEU A 5 28.51 -39.92 -25.57
N ALA A 6 28.88 -40.28 -24.34
CA ALA A 6 29.19 -39.38 -23.24
C ALA A 6 30.55 -38.70 -23.48
N SER A 7 30.72 -37.50 -22.95
CA SER A 7 32.04 -36.90 -22.73
C SER A 7 31.99 -36.04 -21.47
N LEU A 8 32.68 -36.54 -20.44
CA LEU A 8 33.04 -35.87 -19.19
C LEU A 8 34.35 -35.09 -19.40
N PHE A 9 34.81 -34.38 -18.34
CA PHE A 9 36.07 -33.60 -18.18
C PHE A 9 35.96 -32.11 -18.63
N ALA A 10 36.41 -31.09 -17.90
CA ALA A 10 37.13 -31.00 -16.63
C ALA A 10 37.00 -29.58 -16.02
N LEU A 11 36.92 -29.55 -14.69
CA LEU A 11 37.63 -28.69 -13.72
C LEU A 11 38.36 -27.41 -14.20
N GLY A 12 38.11 -26.31 -13.48
CA GLY A 12 39.18 -25.39 -13.07
C GLY A 12 38.98 -23.92 -13.39
N ALA A 13 38.43 -23.15 -12.45
CA ALA A 13 38.96 -21.85 -12.03
C ALA A 13 38.18 -21.37 -10.79
N VAL A 14 38.71 -21.71 -9.61
CA VAL A 14 38.36 -21.02 -8.36
C VAL A 14 39.17 -19.73 -8.37
N SER A 15 38.52 -18.61 -8.65
CA SER A 15 39.14 -17.30 -8.41
C SER A 15 38.96 -16.94 -6.94
N THR A 16 39.92 -17.34 -6.10
CA THR A 16 40.18 -16.70 -4.81
C THR A 16 40.77 -15.33 -5.07
N ALA A 17 39.93 -14.29 -5.08
CA ALA A 17 40.40 -12.92 -4.95
C ALA A 17 40.64 -12.65 -3.47
N VAL A 18 41.92 -12.65 -3.13
CA VAL A 18 42.49 -12.20 -1.86
C VAL A 18 42.06 -10.76 -1.55
N ALA A 19 41.63 -10.54 -0.31
CA ALA A 19 41.51 -9.21 0.27
C ALA A 19 42.89 -8.55 0.28
N GLN A 20 43.06 -7.47 -0.49
CA GLN A 20 44.13 -6.50 -0.24
C GLN A 20 43.58 -5.38 0.63
N GLU A 21 43.98 -5.42 1.89
CA GLU A 21 43.85 -4.32 2.83
C GLU A 21 44.78 -3.19 2.37
N GLN A 22 44.20 -2.16 1.77
CA GLN A 22 44.92 -0.93 1.45
C GLN A 22 44.89 -0.04 2.70
N THR A 23 45.98 -0.06 3.45
CA THR A 23 46.23 0.87 4.56
C THR A 23 46.31 2.29 4.01
N ALA A 24 45.28 3.08 4.29
CA ALA A 24 45.30 4.52 4.09
C ALA A 24 46.13 5.20 5.20
N PRO A 25 46.93 6.24 4.88
CA PRO A 25 47.79 6.90 5.84
C PRO A 25 46.98 7.70 6.88
N THR A 26 47.45 7.63 8.13
CA THR A 26 46.95 8.34 9.31
C THR A 26 47.02 9.85 9.13
N ALA A 27 45.88 10.54 9.23
CA ALA A 27 45.83 12.00 9.28
C ALA A 27 46.13 12.50 10.71
N PRO A 28 46.88 13.61 10.87
CA PRO A 28 47.24 14.14 12.18
C PRO A 28 46.08 14.88 12.86
N THR A 29 45.99 14.70 14.18
CA THR A 29 45.05 15.37 15.09
C THR A 29 45.35 16.86 15.18
N ALA A 30 44.38 17.73 14.86
CA ALA A 30 44.46 19.17 15.09
C ALA A 30 43.64 19.56 16.35
N PRO A 31 44.14 20.47 17.21
CA PRO A 31 43.46 20.89 18.43
C PRO A 31 42.31 21.87 18.15
N ALA A 32 41.27 21.81 18.98
CA ALA A 32 40.17 22.78 18.98
C ALA A 32 40.59 24.12 19.62
N PRO A 33 40.18 25.26 19.05
CA PRO A 33 39.92 26.43 19.87
C PRO A 33 38.64 27.22 19.54
N ALA A 34 37.96 27.57 20.65
CA ALA A 34 37.17 28.77 20.95
C ALA A 34 35.89 29.11 20.16
N ALA A 35 34.80 29.24 20.92
CA ALA A 35 33.52 29.80 20.51
C ALA A 35 33.61 31.31 20.21
N ALA A 36 32.97 31.74 19.12
CA ALA A 36 32.79 33.14 18.75
C ALA A 36 31.36 33.62 19.11
N PRO A 37 31.16 34.92 19.42
CA PRO A 37 29.93 35.44 20.03
C PRO A 37 28.78 35.61 19.03
N ALA A 38 27.55 35.58 19.55
CA ALA A 38 26.32 35.82 18.81
C ALA A 38 26.24 37.26 18.25
N PRO A 39 25.78 37.47 17.00
CA PRO A 39 25.45 38.80 16.49
C PRO A 39 24.12 39.31 17.06
N ALA A 40 24.14 40.58 17.46
CA ALA A 40 22.99 41.37 17.87
C ALA A 40 22.04 41.67 16.68
N ALA A 41 20.76 41.87 17.01
CA ALA A 41 19.71 42.28 16.09
C ALA A 41 19.79 43.78 15.76
N ASP A 42 19.45 44.15 14.53
CA ASP A 42 19.10 45.52 14.12
C ASP A 42 18.13 45.48 12.92
N PRO A 43 17.45 46.58 12.53
CA PRO A 43 16.02 46.71 12.72
C PRO A 43 15.20 46.71 11.42
N ALA A 44 13.89 46.61 11.62
CA ALA A 44 12.79 46.58 10.65
C ALA A 44 13.02 47.31 9.31
N ALA A 45 12.94 46.55 8.22
CA ALA A 45 12.57 47.06 6.90
C ALA A 45 11.06 46.84 6.69
N GLN A 46 10.31 47.95 6.65
CA GLN A 46 8.89 47.98 6.33
C GLN A 46 8.69 47.66 4.85
N THR A 47 7.87 46.65 4.54
CA THR A 47 7.41 46.39 3.17
C THR A 47 5.92 46.75 3.08
N PRO A 48 5.46 47.49 2.06
CA PRO A 48 4.06 47.93 1.94
C PRO A 48 3.08 46.76 1.78
N ALA A 49 1.97 46.84 2.51
CA ALA A 49 0.88 45.87 2.46
C ALA A 49 0.16 45.89 1.10
N THR A 50 0.03 44.72 0.48
CA THR A 50 -0.93 44.46 -0.61
C THR A 50 -2.31 44.15 0.02
N PRO A 51 -3.44 44.63 -0.53
CA PRO A 51 -4.75 44.40 0.09
C PRO A 51 -5.09 42.91 0.07
N ALA A 52 -5.39 42.35 1.25
CA ALA A 52 -5.90 41.00 1.38
C ALA A 52 -7.34 40.95 0.84
N ASP A 53 -7.55 40.07 -0.14
CA ASP A 53 -8.86 39.54 -0.49
C ASP A 53 -9.53 39.02 0.79
N THR A 54 -10.79 39.42 1.00
CA THR A 54 -11.60 39.03 2.15
C THR A 54 -11.81 37.51 2.18
N MET A 55 -10.93 36.79 2.87
CA MET A 55 -11.22 35.43 3.33
C MET A 55 -12.30 35.53 4.42
N THR A 56 -13.49 35.04 4.10
CA THR A 56 -14.54 34.73 5.06
C THR A 56 -13.94 33.90 6.20
N ALA A 57 -13.97 34.42 7.42
CA ALA A 57 -13.44 33.75 8.59
C ALA A 57 -14.16 32.42 8.81
N THR A 58 -13.41 31.32 8.77
CA THR A 58 -13.85 30.02 9.29
C THR A 58 -14.19 30.20 10.77
N PRO A 59 -15.36 29.75 11.26
CA PRO A 59 -15.67 29.83 12.68
C PRO A 59 -14.59 29.10 13.48
N ALA A 60 -13.95 29.82 14.41
CA ALA A 60 -13.00 29.22 15.33
C ALA A 60 -13.75 28.22 16.24
N VAL A 61 -13.46 26.93 16.08
CA VAL A 61 -13.88 25.91 17.03
C VAL A 61 -13.09 26.14 18.32
N ALA A 62 -13.80 26.33 19.43
CA ALA A 62 -13.18 26.53 20.74
C ALA A 62 -12.30 25.32 21.10
N ALA A 63 -11.07 25.58 21.54
CA ALA A 63 -10.20 24.55 22.08
C ALA A 63 -10.87 23.92 23.32
N PRO A 64 -10.92 22.58 23.44
CA PRO A 64 -11.49 21.93 24.60
C PRO A 64 -10.70 22.29 25.87
N PRO A 65 -11.36 22.35 27.05
CA PRO A 65 -10.70 22.66 28.31
C PRO A 65 -9.60 21.64 28.61
N ALA A 66 -8.42 22.15 28.99
CA ALA A 66 -7.29 21.32 29.36
C ALA A 66 -7.59 20.54 30.66
N GLY A 67 -7.50 19.21 30.61
CA GLY A 67 -7.58 18.36 31.81
C GLY A 67 -8.39 17.07 31.68
N GLN A 68 -9.14 16.88 30.59
CA GLN A 68 -9.72 15.58 30.24
C GLN A 68 -9.06 15.10 28.96
N ALA A 69 -8.26 14.02 29.05
CA ALA A 69 -8.03 13.21 27.86
C ALA A 69 -9.42 12.85 27.33
N PRO A 70 -9.73 13.08 26.04
CA PRO A 70 -11.03 12.70 25.51
C PRO A 70 -11.24 11.23 25.85
N ASP A 71 -12.37 10.91 26.50
CA ASP A 71 -12.75 9.53 26.75
C ASP A 71 -12.65 8.80 25.42
N TYR A 72 -11.73 7.84 25.31
CA TYR A 72 -11.57 7.05 24.11
C TYR A 72 -12.85 6.22 23.93
N VAL A 73 -13.74 6.70 23.07
CA VAL A 73 -14.84 5.88 22.58
C VAL A 73 -14.24 4.96 21.52
N ALA A 74 -14.09 3.69 21.85
CA ALA A 74 -13.73 2.68 20.88
C ALA A 74 -14.72 2.75 19.70
N PRO A 75 -14.26 2.89 18.44
CA PRO A 75 -15.15 2.96 17.30
C PRO A 75 -16.09 1.75 17.31
N THR A 76 -17.39 1.98 17.26
CA THR A 76 -18.36 0.88 17.17
C THR A 76 -18.44 0.40 15.72
N ARG A 77 -18.40 -0.92 15.54
CA ARG A 77 -18.51 -1.55 14.22
C ARG A 77 -19.89 -1.27 13.61
N GLY A 78 -19.93 -0.78 12.39
CA GLY A 78 -21.17 -0.70 11.60
C GLY A 78 -21.70 -2.09 11.19
N PRO A 79 -22.91 -2.19 10.63
CA PRO A 79 -23.38 -3.45 10.05
C PRO A 79 -22.41 -3.92 8.95
N PRO A 80 -22.16 -5.24 8.81
CA PRO A 80 -21.33 -5.76 7.72
C PRO A 80 -21.85 -5.31 6.35
N THR A 81 -20.94 -5.13 5.40
CA THR A 81 -21.32 -4.78 4.03
C THR A 81 -22.27 -5.83 3.44
N THR A 82 -23.31 -5.36 2.74
CA THR A 82 -24.21 -6.19 1.95
C THR A 82 -24.01 -5.98 0.45
N ASP A 83 -23.06 -5.12 0.06
CA ASP A 83 -22.76 -4.84 -1.34
C ASP A 83 -22.17 -6.09 -2.03
N PRO A 84 -22.80 -6.61 -3.10
CA PRO A 84 -22.40 -7.88 -3.69
C PRO A 84 -20.98 -7.85 -4.27
N VAL A 85 -20.56 -6.72 -4.84
CA VAL A 85 -19.21 -6.54 -5.40
C VAL A 85 -18.16 -6.58 -4.29
N SER A 86 -18.42 -5.87 -3.19
CA SER A 86 -17.56 -5.89 -2.00
C SER A 86 -17.48 -7.29 -1.39
N LEU A 87 -18.61 -7.99 -1.23
CA LEU A 87 -18.63 -9.35 -0.69
C LEU A 87 -17.80 -10.33 -1.53
N GLN A 88 -17.84 -10.20 -2.86
CA GLN A 88 -16.99 -11.02 -3.74
C GLN A 88 -15.51 -10.68 -3.59
N LEU A 89 -15.15 -9.41 -3.47
CA LEU A 89 -13.77 -8.99 -3.20
C LEU A 89 -13.26 -9.52 -1.87
N LEU A 90 -14.02 -9.36 -0.78
CA LEU A 90 -13.65 -9.88 0.54
C LEU A 90 -13.49 -11.40 0.52
N GLY A 91 -14.38 -12.11 -0.19
CA GLY A 91 -14.25 -13.54 -0.42
C GLY A 91 -12.96 -13.95 -1.12
N VAL A 92 -12.47 -13.15 -2.08
CA VAL A 92 -11.17 -13.35 -2.73
C VAL A 92 -10.03 -13.08 -1.74
N LEU A 93 -10.12 -12.04 -0.93
CA LEU A 93 -9.11 -11.76 0.10
C LEU A 93 -8.98 -12.93 1.08
N ASP A 94 -10.09 -13.46 1.57
CA ASP A 94 -10.09 -14.53 2.58
C ASP A 94 -9.75 -15.90 2.02
N LYS A 95 -10.29 -16.26 0.86
CA LYS A 95 -10.15 -17.62 0.32
C LYS A 95 -8.93 -17.78 -0.59
N VAL A 96 -8.39 -16.68 -1.10
CA VAL A 96 -7.29 -16.70 -2.06
C VAL A 96 -6.08 -15.96 -1.52
N CYS A 97 -6.19 -14.66 -1.22
CA CYS A 97 -5.02 -13.87 -0.88
C CYS A 97 -4.38 -14.25 0.46
N LYS A 98 -5.17 -14.35 1.54
CA LYS A 98 -4.69 -14.76 2.86
C LYS A 98 -3.90 -16.07 2.82
N PRO A 99 -4.44 -17.19 2.31
CA PRO A 99 -3.67 -18.42 2.23
C PRO A 99 -2.52 -18.35 1.25
N ALA A 100 -2.62 -17.60 0.14
CA ALA A 100 -1.54 -17.48 -0.84
C ALA A 100 -0.29 -16.81 -0.25
N VAL A 101 -0.43 -15.72 0.51
CA VAL A 101 0.73 -14.98 1.05
C VAL A 101 1.49 -15.72 2.15
N VAL A 102 0.89 -16.77 2.71
CA VAL A 102 1.54 -17.67 3.69
C VAL A 102 1.99 -19.01 3.06
N GLY A 103 2.07 -19.08 1.72
CA GLY A 103 2.62 -20.23 0.98
C GLY A 103 1.59 -21.20 0.39
N GLY A 104 0.30 -20.84 0.39
CA GLY A 104 -0.74 -21.64 -0.27
C GLY A 104 -0.59 -21.70 -1.79
N ASP A 105 -1.08 -22.79 -2.39
CA ASP A 105 -1.04 -22.98 -3.84
C ASP A 105 -2.06 -22.09 -4.56
N MET A 106 -1.59 -20.96 -5.10
CA MET A 106 -2.41 -19.95 -5.76
C MET A 106 -3.33 -20.53 -6.86
N PRO A 107 -2.86 -21.43 -7.77
CA PRO A 107 -3.74 -22.07 -8.75
C PRO A 107 -4.91 -22.85 -8.14
N SER A 108 -4.69 -23.61 -7.07
CA SER A 108 -5.76 -24.37 -6.40
C SER A 108 -6.73 -23.45 -5.67
N LEU A 109 -6.21 -22.46 -4.95
CA LEU A 109 -7.02 -21.46 -4.24
C LEU A 109 -7.92 -20.67 -5.20
N ALA A 110 -7.35 -20.17 -6.31
CA ALA A 110 -8.09 -19.41 -7.31
C ALA A 110 -9.17 -20.25 -8.00
N LYS A 111 -8.88 -21.51 -8.37
CA LYS A 111 -9.88 -22.42 -8.94
C LYS A 111 -11.00 -22.73 -7.96
N ALA A 112 -10.68 -22.96 -6.68
CA ALA A 112 -11.67 -23.19 -5.63
C ALA A 112 -12.57 -21.96 -5.41
N ALA A 113 -12.05 -20.75 -5.63
CA ALA A 113 -12.81 -19.51 -5.63
C ALA A 113 -13.58 -19.23 -6.93
N GLY A 114 -13.60 -20.17 -7.89
CA GLY A 114 -14.32 -20.03 -9.15
C GLY A 114 -13.62 -19.14 -10.19
N MET A 115 -12.37 -18.75 -9.95
CA MET A 115 -11.60 -17.92 -10.87
C MET A 115 -11.05 -18.75 -12.04
N LYS A 116 -10.93 -18.13 -13.21
CA LYS A 116 -10.40 -18.76 -14.43
C LYS A 116 -9.07 -18.12 -14.81
N LYS A 117 -8.07 -18.93 -15.16
CA LYS A 117 -6.78 -18.43 -15.64
C LYS A 117 -6.97 -17.68 -16.97
N LYS A 118 -6.48 -16.44 -17.04
CA LYS A 118 -6.38 -15.63 -18.26
C LYS A 118 -4.99 -15.02 -18.31
N LYS A 119 -4.15 -15.49 -19.24
CA LYS A 119 -2.71 -15.14 -19.29
C LYS A 119 -2.05 -15.40 -17.92
N GLU A 120 -1.45 -14.39 -17.31
CA GLU A 120 -0.76 -14.45 -16.02
C GLU A 120 -1.63 -14.07 -14.81
N GLN A 121 -2.96 -14.01 -14.99
CA GLN A 121 -3.90 -13.64 -13.94
C GLN A 121 -5.01 -14.69 -13.77
N TRP A 122 -5.61 -14.72 -12.58
CA TRP A 122 -6.82 -15.47 -12.27
C TRP A 122 -7.99 -14.51 -12.21
N VAL A 123 -8.97 -14.69 -13.09
CA VAL A 123 -10.05 -13.72 -13.28
C VAL A 123 -11.40 -14.35 -12.95
N MET A 124 -12.17 -13.63 -12.15
CA MET A 124 -13.57 -13.86 -11.84
C MET A 124 -14.40 -12.75 -12.49
N ASP A 125 -15.42 -13.12 -13.26
CA ASP A 125 -16.40 -12.18 -13.80
C ASP A 125 -17.43 -11.88 -12.69
N ILE A 126 -17.70 -10.60 -12.45
CA ILE A 126 -18.63 -10.16 -11.40
C ILE A 126 -19.82 -9.40 -11.98
N GLY A 127 -20.09 -9.60 -13.28
CA GLY A 127 -21.10 -8.90 -14.06
C GLY A 127 -20.47 -7.96 -15.06
N LYS A 128 -20.22 -8.44 -16.29
CA LYS A 128 -19.62 -7.66 -17.38
C LYS A 128 -20.14 -6.20 -17.43
N PRO A 129 -19.25 -5.20 -17.54
CA PRO A 129 -17.81 -5.31 -17.82
C PRO A 129 -16.92 -5.55 -16.59
N TYR A 130 -17.50 -5.84 -15.42
CA TYR A 130 -16.80 -5.87 -14.15
C TYR A 130 -16.12 -7.22 -13.88
N LEU A 131 -14.95 -7.18 -13.26
CA LEU A 131 -14.16 -8.37 -12.94
C LEU A 131 -13.32 -8.16 -11.70
N ILE A 132 -12.92 -9.27 -11.09
CA ILE A 132 -11.83 -9.34 -10.12
C ILE A 132 -10.72 -10.20 -10.73
N ALA A 133 -9.51 -9.66 -10.82
CA ALA A 133 -8.32 -10.37 -11.25
C ALA A 133 -7.32 -10.46 -10.09
N VAL A 134 -6.71 -11.62 -9.91
CA VAL A 134 -5.59 -11.80 -8.98
C VAL A 134 -4.36 -12.19 -9.77
N ASP A 135 -3.25 -11.52 -9.52
CA ASP A 135 -1.98 -11.80 -10.18
C ASP A 135 -1.38 -13.11 -9.67
N ASN A 136 -0.67 -13.84 -10.54
CA ASN A 136 0.17 -14.93 -10.05
C ASN A 136 1.28 -14.36 -9.14
N PRO A 137 1.60 -15.03 -8.02
CA PRO A 137 2.72 -14.61 -7.18
C PRO A 137 4.01 -14.65 -8.01
N GLY A 138 4.64 -13.48 -8.13
CA GLY A 138 5.97 -13.35 -8.74
C GLY A 138 7.07 -13.79 -7.78
N SER A 139 8.22 -13.11 -7.84
CA SER A 139 9.32 -13.36 -6.89
C SER A 139 8.93 -13.04 -5.44
N ASN A 140 8.02 -12.08 -5.24
CA ASN A 140 7.48 -11.75 -3.93
C ASN A 140 6.19 -12.53 -3.67
N LYS A 141 6.31 -13.68 -2.99
CA LYS A 141 5.18 -14.54 -2.61
C LYS A 141 4.37 -14.01 -1.43
N ASN A 142 4.87 -12.99 -0.76
CA ASN A 142 4.28 -12.40 0.43
C ASN A 142 3.23 -11.33 0.12
N VAL A 143 2.94 -11.09 -1.17
CA VAL A 143 1.97 -10.09 -1.62
C VAL A 143 0.99 -10.75 -2.58
N CYS A 144 -0.29 -10.61 -2.29
CA CYS A 144 -1.39 -10.91 -3.20
C CYS A 144 -1.90 -9.59 -3.79
N THR A 145 -1.76 -9.44 -5.10
CA THR A 145 -2.25 -8.27 -5.83
C THR A 145 -3.56 -8.60 -6.52
N VAL A 146 -4.59 -7.82 -6.19
CA VAL A 146 -5.93 -7.92 -6.75
C VAL A 146 -6.21 -6.65 -7.56
N THR A 147 -6.69 -6.80 -8.79
CA THR A 147 -7.27 -5.70 -9.57
C THR A 147 -8.77 -5.93 -9.65
N ILE A 148 -9.55 -4.92 -9.27
CA ILE A 148 -11.01 -4.95 -9.42
C ILE A 148 -11.45 -3.88 -10.40
N GLN A 149 -12.34 -4.26 -11.31
CA GLN A 149 -13.05 -3.36 -12.21
C GLN A 149 -14.52 -3.39 -11.81
N TYR A 150 -15.11 -2.22 -11.53
CA TYR A 150 -16.44 -2.09 -10.96
C TYR A 150 -17.21 -0.91 -11.56
N ALA A 151 -18.48 -0.75 -11.18
CA ALA A 151 -19.34 0.29 -11.70
C ALA A 151 -18.78 1.69 -11.50
N GLN A 152 -18.97 2.56 -12.50
CA GLN A 152 -18.53 3.95 -12.41
C GLN A 152 -19.35 4.75 -11.39
N GLY A 153 -18.71 5.74 -10.79
CA GLY A 153 -19.30 6.62 -9.78
C GLY A 153 -18.81 6.34 -8.37
N ASP A 154 -19.11 7.27 -7.47
CA ASP A 154 -18.54 7.27 -6.12
C ASP A 154 -19.24 6.29 -5.17
N ALA A 155 -20.51 5.92 -5.41
CA ALA A 155 -21.25 5.01 -4.54
C ALA A 155 -20.56 3.64 -4.40
N GLN A 156 -20.17 3.02 -5.52
CA GLN A 156 -19.48 1.73 -5.49
C GLN A 156 -18.05 1.85 -4.94
N ALA A 157 -17.35 2.94 -5.25
CA ALA A 157 -16.02 3.20 -4.72
C ALA A 157 -16.03 3.37 -3.20
N GLN A 158 -17.04 4.05 -2.67
CA GLN A 158 -17.24 4.22 -1.23
C GLN A 158 -17.63 2.92 -0.56
N ALA A 159 -18.54 2.13 -1.17
CA ALA A 159 -18.92 0.81 -0.66
C ALA A 159 -17.70 -0.11 -0.51
N LEU A 160 -16.82 -0.13 -1.52
CA LEU A 160 -15.56 -0.88 -1.48
C LEU A 160 -14.62 -0.37 -0.38
N ALA A 161 -14.43 0.96 -0.27
CA ALA A 161 -13.56 1.53 0.75
C ALA A 161 -14.04 1.21 2.17
N ASN A 162 -15.35 1.32 2.43
CA ASN A 162 -15.96 0.98 3.71
C ASN A 162 -15.82 -0.52 4.02
N ALA A 163 -16.11 -1.38 3.04
CA ALA A 163 -16.00 -2.83 3.21
C ALA A 163 -14.56 -3.25 3.52
N LEU A 164 -13.56 -2.69 2.83
CA LEU A 164 -12.16 -2.96 3.09
C LEU A 164 -11.73 -2.42 4.46
N HIS A 165 -12.21 -1.25 4.86
CA HIS A 165 -11.96 -0.70 6.19
C HIS A 165 -12.49 -1.62 7.29
N ASP A 166 -13.74 -2.07 7.15
CA ASP A 166 -14.39 -2.94 8.12
C ASP A 166 -13.71 -4.31 8.20
N TRP A 167 -13.40 -4.89 7.04
CA TRP A 167 -12.67 -6.14 6.96
C TRP A 167 -11.30 -6.02 7.62
N ALA A 168 -10.53 -4.97 7.30
CA ALA A 168 -9.19 -4.76 7.84
C ALA A 168 -9.21 -4.57 9.37
N THR A 169 -10.15 -3.76 9.87
CA THR A 169 -10.22 -3.35 11.28
C THR A 169 -10.84 -4.42 12.17
N TRP A 170 -11.87 -5.11 11.70
CA TRP A 170 -12.70 -5.98 12.54
C TRP A 170 -12.54 -7.47 12.23
N GLU A 171 -12.48 -7.83 10.96
CA GLU A 171 -12.56 -9.22 10.52
C GLU A 171 -11.18 -9.87 10.37
N ASN A 172 -10.20 -9.11 9.85
CA ASN A 172 -8.84 -9.56 9.69
C ASN A 172 -8.21 -9.92 11.04
N LYS A 173 -7.36 -10.94 11.00
CA LYS A 173 -6.55 -11.38 12.14
C LYS A 173 -5.12 -11.54 11.62
N PRO A 174 -4.16 -10.73 12.11
CA PRO A 174 -4.29 -9.65 13.10
C PRO A 174 -5.16 -8.48 12.59
N GLN A 175 -5.73 -7.67 13.51
CA GLN A 175 -6.48 -6.49 13.09
C GLN A 175 -5.52 -5.45 12.51
N LEU A 176 -5.91 -4.82 11.40
CA LEU A 176 -5.13 -3.75 10.79
C LEU A 176 -5.71 -2.40 11.20
N ARG A 177 -4.86 -1.40 11.37
CA ARG A 177 -5.23 -0.02 11.66
C ARG A 177 -4.92 0.85 10.46
N LEU A 178 -5.79 1.82 10.20
CA LEU A 178 -5.59 2.80 9.14
C LEU A 178 -4.30 3.60 9.43
N ILE A 179 -3.37 3.60 8.48
CA ILE A 179 -2.10 4.34 8.57
C ILE A 179 -1.99 5.46 7.53
N ARG A 180 -2.71 5.35 6.42
CA ARG A 180 -2.63 6.29 5.32
C ARG A 180 -3.98 6.45 4.65
N ASN A 181 -4.34 7.68 4.33
CA ASN A 181 -5.46 8.03 3.47
C ASN A 181 -5.14 9.38 2.79
N ASP A 182 -4.60 9.32 1.58
CA ASP A 182 -4.16 10.49 0.85
C ASP A 182 -4.43 10.38 -0.65
N LEU A 183 -4.52 11.55 -1.28
CA LEU A 183 -4.62 11.70 -2.72
C LEU A 183 -3.27 12.22 -3.24
N THR A 184 -2.60 11.42 -4.07
CA THR A 184 -1.45 11.87 -4.84
C THR A 184 -1.90 12.21 -6.27
N VAL A 185 -1.44 13.35 -6.80
CA VAL A 185 -1.72 13.78 -8.17
C VAL A 185 -0.41 13.88 -8.94
N SER A 186 -0.26 13.07 -9.99
CA SER A 186 0.88 13.07 -10.91
C SER A 186 0.38 13.08 -12.36
N ASP A 187 0.76 12.09 -13.16
CA ASP A 187 0.13 11.73 -14.43
C ASP A 187 -1.31 11.24 -14.27
N VAL A 188 -1.65 10.70 -13.10
CA VAL A 188 -3.01 10.26 -12.70
C VAL A 188 -3.33 10.73 -11.29
N LYS A 189 -4.63 10.76 -10.95
CA LYS A 189 -5.10 10.91 -9.56
C LYS A 189 -5.11 9.55 -8.89
N ARG A 190 -4.34 9.38 -7.82
CA ARG A 190 -4.24 8.15 -7.04
C ARG A 190 -4.69 8.39 -5.62
N LEU A 191 -5.85 7.87 -5.26
CA LEU A 191 -6.28 7.77 -3.87
C LEU A 191 -5.70 6.50 -3.27
N THR A 192 -4.93 6.61 -2.19
CA THR A 192 -4.34 5.47 -1.48
C THR A 192 -4.88 5.44 -0.06
N VAL A 193 -5.45 4.31 0.31
CA VAL A 193 -5.83 4.00 1.69
C VAL A 193 -5.07 2.76 2.11
N SER A 194 -4.35 2.80 3.23
CA SER A 194 -3.64 1.62 3.71
C SER A 194 -3.85 1.38 5.19
N TRP A 195 -3.85 0.10 5.53
CA TRP A 195 -3.94 -0.41 6.89
C TRP A 195 -2.79 -1.36 7.15
N ASP A 196 -2.24 -1.33 8.35
CA ASP A 196 -1.24 -2.31 8.78
C ASP A 196 -1.44 -2.73 10.24
N ASP A 197 -0.72 -3.76 10.66
CA ASP A 197 -0.62 -4.19 12.04
C ASP A 197 0.71 -3.74 12.68
N ALA A 198 1.29 -2.59 12.30
CA ALA A 198 2.55 -2.12 12.91
C ALA A 198 2.44 -1.93 14.44
N TRP A 199 1.21 -1.79 14.94
CA TRP A 199 0.88 -1.75 16.37
C TRP A 199 0.94 -3.13 17.06
N ALA A 200 1.01 -4.22 16.30
CA ALA A 200 1.00 -5.62 16.71
C ALA A 200 2.01 -6.43 15.87
N ASP A 201 3.28 -6.06 15.99
CA ASP A 201 4.46 -6.73 15.38
C ASP A 201 4.69 -6.53 13.87
N GLY A 202 3.78 -5.86 13.14
CA GLY A 202 4.04 -5.35 11.78
C GLY A 202 4.18 -6.44 10.71
N HIS A 203 3.35 -7.47 10.78
CA HIS A 203 3.40 -8.63 9.92
C HIS A 203 2.37 -8.67 8.80
N ALA A 204 1.41 -7.76 8.74
CA ALA A 204 0.35 -7.75 7.75
C ALA A 204 -0.02 -6.33 7.30
N GLY A 205 -0.31 -6.19 6.01
CA GLY A 205 -0.68 -4.91 5.41
C GLY A 205 -1.73 -5.08 4.34
N LEU A 206 -2.64 -4.12 4.27
CA LEU A 206 -3.64 -3.97 3.22
C LEU A 206 -3.50 -2.58 2.59
N VAL A 207 -3.46 -2.52 1.26
CA VAL A 207 -3.47 -1.27 0.51
C VAL A 207 -4.65 -1.30 -0.46
N TYR A 208 -5.41 -0.22 -0.51
CA TYR A 208 -6.44 0.06 -1.49
C TYR A 208 -6.03 1.29 -2.30
N MET A 209 -5.92 1.14 -3.61
CA MET A 209 -5.52 2.19 -4.54
C MET A 209 -6.59 2.38 -5.61
N ARG A 210 -7.24 3.54 -5.62
CA ARG A 210 -8.14 3.94 -6.70
C ARG A 210 -7.42 4.88 -7.66
N LEU A 211 -7.51 4.60 -8.96
CA LEU A 211 -6.91 5.43 -9.99
C LEU A 211 -8.01 6.17 -10.77
N LYS A 212 -7.82 7.47 -10.98
CA LYS A 212 -8.64 8.32 -11.85
C LYS A 212 -7.74 9.12 -12.78
N LYS A 213 -8.27 9.53 -13.93
CA LYS A 213 -7.61 10.51 -14.79
C LYS A 213 -7.63 11.89 -14.13
N LEU A 214 -6.84 12.82 -14.67
CA LEU A 214 -6.75 14.18 -14.13
C LEU A 214 -8.07 14.96 -14.24
N ASP A 215 -8.90 14.63 -15.23
CA ASP A 215 -10.25 15.16 -15.44
C ASP A 215 -11.34 14.49 -14.59
N ASP A 216 -10.95 13.71 -13.57
CA ASP A 216 -11.83 12.91 -12.70
C ASP A 216 -12.62 11.79 -13.39
N SER A 217 -12.42 11.58 -14.69
CA SER A 217 -12.99 10.46 -15.41
C SER A 217 -12.29 9.15 -15.03
N SER A 218 -13.02 8.04 -15.20
CA SER A 218 -12.52 6.71 -14.90
C SER A 218 -11.36 6.33 -15.84
N ILE A 219 -10.45 5.51 -15.33
CA ILE A 219 -9.35 4.94 -16.13
C ILE A 219 -9.90 4.00 -17.22
N GLY A 220 -10.91 3.20 -16.89
CA GLY A 220 -11.62 2.36 -17.83
C GLY A 220 -12.72 3.12 -18.57
N LYS A 221 -13.03 2.70 -19.81
CA LYS A 221 -14.10 3.32 -20.61
C LYS A 221 -15.48 3.17 -19.94
N ASN A 222 -15.77 2.01 -19.37
CA ASN A 222 -17.08 1.64 -18.81
C ASN A 222 -16.99 1.10 -17.37
N TYR A 223 -15.86 1.32 -16.70
CA TYR A 223 -15.59 0.82 -15.36
C TYR A 223 -14.62 1.74 -14.63
N GLU A 224 -14.73 1.76 -13.31
CA GLU A 224 -13.67 2.23 -12.42
C GLU A 224 -12.74 1.07 -12.11
N GLN A 225 -11.47 1.37 -11.83
CA GLN A 225 -10.48 0.37 -11.47
C GLN A 225 -9.81 0.72 -10.15
N ALA A 226 -9.66 -0.29 -9.30
CA ALA A 226 -8.84 -0.21 -8.12
C ALA A 226 -7.88 -1.40 -8.03
N GLN A 227 -6.78 -1.20 -7.33
CA GLN A 227 -5.82 -2.23 -6.97
C GLN A 227 -5.84 -2.42 -5.46
N ILE A 228 -5.87 -3.67 -5.03
CA ILE A 228 -5.80 -4.06 -3.63
C ILE A 228 -4.56 -4.92 -3.47
N LEU A 229 -3.72 -4.60 -2.49
CA LEU A 229 -2.54 -5.39 -2.15
C LEU A 229 -2.73 -5.88 -0.72
N TYR A 230 -2.83 -7.20 -0.56
CA TYR A 230 -2.74 -7.83 0.76
C TYR A 230 -1.35 -8.43 0.90
N SER A 231 -0.71 -8.21 2.04
CA SER A 231 0.65 -8.67 2.26
C SER A 231 0.86 -9.16 3.68
N THR A 232 1.81 -10.08 3.83
CA THR A 232 2.36 -10.45 5.13
C THR A 232 3.88 -10.42 5.09
N THR A 233 4.59 -9.87 6.07
CA THR A 233 6.05 -10.08 6.12
C THR A 233 6.32 -11.53 6.50
N SER A 234 7.20 -12.21 5.75
CA SER A 234 7.60 -13.59 6.08
C SER A 234 8.18 -13.60 7.50
N ARG A 235 7.77 -14.59 8.30
CA ARG A 235 8.56 -15.00 9.46
C ARG A 235 9.96 -15.44 9.03
#